data_AF-A0A4Y7UG32-F1
#
_entry.id   AF-A0A4Y7UG32-F1
#
_cell.length_a   1.000
_cell.length_b   1.000
_cell.length_c   1.000
_cell.angle_alpha   90.00
_cell.angle_beta   90.00
_cell.angle_gamma   90.00
#
_symmetry.space_group_name_H-M   'P 1'
#
loop_
_entity.id
_entity.type
_entity.pdbx_description
1 polymer ?
#
loop_
_entity_poly.entity_id
_entity_poly.type
_entity_poly.pdbx_seq_one_letter_code
_entity_poly.pdbx_strand_id
1 'polypeptide(L)'
;MFYLRKRKLKRGDVVRAKIAGIPSIHTCIILEDETQNQHTRCLPICNFTGSIIPKGEYSIDISGFDLPESWFGLKKTDTWLRCNEIDCVYSLEIEEPGKIGNICKQFPKLWSHICEAIHSCAISLRLEQACDCDYKLIEKEISLGLKTKPDCGCKK
;
A
#
# COMPACT_ATOMS: atom_id res chain seq x y z
N MET A 1 -28.20 -0.06 21.56
CA MET A 1 -26.88 -0.60 21.16
C MET A 1 -26.67 -0.25 19.69
N PHE A 2 -25.97 0.86 19.40
CA PHE A 2 -25.76 1.29 18.01
C PHE A 2 -24.69 0.41 17.38
N TYR A 3 -25.09 -0.49 16.48
CA TYR A 3 -24.15 -1.13 15.57
C TYR A 3 -23.68 -0.07 14.57
N LEU A 4 -22.54 0.55 14.84
CA LEU A 4 -21.79 1.28 13.81
C LEU A 4 -21.47 0.25 12.72
N ARG A 5 -22.18 0.32 11.59
CA ARG A 5 -21.79 -0.42 10.38
C ARG A 5 -20.37 0.04 10.02
N LYS A 6 -19.35 -0.76 10.36
CA LYS A 6 -17.99 -0.54 9.87
C LYS A 6 -18.08 -0.41 8.34
N ARG A 7 -17.61 0.73 7.82
CA ARG A 7 -17.57 0.97 6.38
C ARG A 7 -16.62 -0.06 5.77
N LYS A 8 -17.07 -0.73 4.71
CA LYS A 8 -16.22 -1.66 3.97
C LYS A 8 -14.98 -0.96 3.46
N LEU A 9 -13.82 -1.57 3.67
CA LEU A 9 -12.58 -1.08 3.13
C LEU A 9 -12.52 -1.27 1.62
N LYS A 10 -11.84 -0.34 0.97
CA LYS A 10 -11.58 -0.38 -0.47
C LYS A 10 -10.10 -0.32 -0.74
N ARG A 11 -9.71 -0.82 -1.91
CA ARG A 11 -8.38 -0.65 -2.46
C ARG A 11 -7.95 0.83 -2.42
N GLY A 12 -6.71 1.02 -2.00
CA GLY A 12 -6.10 2.31 -1.79
C GLY A 12 -6.51 3.00 -0.50
N ASP A 13 -7.46 2.48 0.29
CA ASP A 13 -7.77 3.07 1.58
C ASP A 13 -6.55 3.04 2.48
N VAL A 14 -6.30 4.17 3.15
CA VAL A 14 -5.24 4.32 4.13
C VAL A 14 -5.87 4.17 5.50
N VAL A 15 -5.29 3.31 6.32
CA VAL A 15 -5.77 2.94 7.65
C VAL A 15 -4.62 2.90 8.64
N ARG A 16 -4.94 3.00 9.93
CA ARG A 16 -4.02 2.63 11.01
C ARG A 16 -4.49 1.32 11.62
N ALA A 17 -3.61 0.34 11.67
CA ALA A 17 -3.97 -1.00 12.11
C ALA A 17 -2.77 -1.75 12.69
N LYS A 18 -3.04 -2.79 13.48
CA LYS A 18 -2.03 -3.79 13.80
C LYS A 18 -1.90 -4.77 12.64
N ILE A 19 -0.68 -4.94 12.15
CA ILE A 19 -0.37 -5.97 11.15
C ILE A 19 -0.40 -7.32 11.87
N ALA A 20 -0.93 -8.35 11.23
CA ALA A 20 -1.01 -9.68 11.83
C ALA A 20 0.38 -10.16 12.30
N GLY A 21 0.50 -10.51 13.58
CA GLY A 21 1.76 -10.94 14.20
C GLY A 21 2.70 -9.83 14.65
N ILE A 22 2.35 -8.55 14.45
CA ILE A 22 3.14 -7.40 14.87
C ILE A 22 2.35 -6.58 15.92
N PRO A 23 2.90 -6.35 17.12
CA PRO A 23 2.14 -5.72 18.22
C PRO A 23 1.94 -4.21 18.06
N SER A 24 2.76 -3.54 17.25
CA SER A 24 2.68 -2.11 16.99
C SER A 24 1.61 -1.75 15.95
N ILE A 25 1.13 -0.50 16.01
CA ILE A 25 0.24 0.06 15.01
C ILE A 25 1.06 0.62 13.85
N HIS A 26 0.59 0.34 12.64
CA HIS A 26 1.20 0.80 11.40
C HIS A 26 0.16 1.54 10.56
N THR A 27 0.62 2.58 9.86
CA THR A 27 -0.15 3.16 8.77
C THR A 27 0.00 2.23 7.56
N CYS A 28 -1.12 1.83 6.97
CA CYS A 28 -1.18 0.81 5.93
C CYS A 28 -2.08 1.27 4.77
N ILE A 29 -1.75 0.82 3.56
CA ILE A 29 -2.58 0.93 2.35
C ILE A 29 -3.24 -0.43 2.12
N ILE A 30 -4.57 -0.45 2.01
CA ILE A 30 -5.33 -1.64 1.63
C ILE A 30 -5.16 -1.92 0.14
N LEU A 31 -4.81 -3.15 -0.23
CA LEU A 31 -4.54 -3.52 -1.63
C LEU A 31 -5.75 -4.12 -2.35
N GLU A 32 -6.75 -4.58 -1.61
CA GLU A 32 -7.92 -5.28 -2.16
C GLU A 32 -9.22 -4.77 -1.51
N ASP A 33 -10.31 -4.74 -2.27
CA ASP A 33 -11.63 -4.40 -1.76
C ASP A 33 -12.13 -5.47 -0.75
N GLU A 34 -12.72 -5.02 0.35
CA GLU A 34 -13.40 -5.93 1.29
C GLU A 34 -14.73 -6.42 0.69
N THR A 35 -14.83 -7.72 0.43
CA THR A 35 -16.03 -8.36 -0.12
C THR A 35 -17.04 -8.74 0.98
N GLN A 36 -18.32 -8.91 0.63
CA GLN A 36 -19.34 -9.31 1.62
C GLN A 36 -19.06 -10.72 2.14
N ASN A 37 -19.15 -10.89 3.46
CA ASN A 37 -19.05 -12.16 4.21
C ASN A 37 -17.65 -12.62 4.64
N GLN A 38 -16.66 -11.73 4.71
CA GLN A 38 -15.28 -12.11 5.06
C GLN A 38 -14.73 -11.35 6.28
N HIS A 39 -15.50 -11.23 7.37
CA HIS A 39 -15.06 -10.60 8.63
C HIS A 39 -13.79 -11.23 9.23
N THR A 40 -13.41 -12.43 8.78
CA THR A 40 -12.23 -13.19 9.21
C THR A 40 -11.08 -13.17 8.19
N ARG A 41 -11.23 -12.53 7.02
CA ARG A 41 -10.15 -12.49 6.03
C ARG A 41 -9.12 -11.44 6.40
N CYS A 42 -7.86 -11.82 6.31
CA CYS A 42 -6.75 -10.90 6.40
C CYS A 42 -6.64 -10.14 5.07
N LEU A 43 -6.85 -8.83 5.11
CA LEU A 43 -6.80 -7.97 3.92
C LEU A 43 -5.33 -7.64 3.61
N PRO A 44 -4.87 -7.86 2.38
CA PRO A 44 -3.50 -7.59 2.00
C PRO A 44 -3.18 -6.10 2.07
N ILE A 45 -1.97 -5.78 2.53
CA ILE A 45 -1.54 -4.39 2.74
C ILE A 45 -0.12 -4.13 2.25
N CYS A 46 0.17 -2.86 2.02
CA CYS A 46 1.52 -2.33 2.17
C CYS A 46 1.56 -1.38 3.36
N ASN A 47 2.64 -1.36 4.13
CA ASN A 47 2.77 -0.46 5.26
C ASN A 47 3.81 0.63 5.01
N PHE A 48 3.54 1.81 5.55
CA PHE A 48 4.52 2.89 5.57
C PHE A 48 5.57 2.60 6.64
N THR A 49 6.83 2.90 6.34
CA THR A 49 7.94 2.79 7.28
C THR A 49 8.98 3.88 6.99
N GLY A 50 9.55 4.46 8.04
CA GLY A 50 10.77 5.27 7.93
C GLY A 50 11.95 4.63 8.65
N SER A 51 11.90 3.31 8.84
CA SER A 51 13.03 2.54 9.35
C SER A 51 13.87 2.04 8.19
N ILE A 52 15.16 1.78 8.44
CA ILE A 52 16.07 1.17 7.46
C ILE A 52 15.46 -0.16 7.00
N ILE A 53 15.34 -0.31 5.68
CA ILE A 53 14.84 -1.54 5.06
C ILE A 53 15.95 -2.60 5.09
N PRO A 54 15.70 -3.80 5.67
CA PRO A 54 16.64 -4.90 5.62
C PRO A 54 16.99 -5.30 4.18
N LYS A 55 18.21 -5.81 3.97
CA LYS A 55 18.60 -6.36 2.66
C LYS A 55 17.67 -7.52 2.29
N GLY A 56 17.20 -7.54 1.04
CA GLY A 56 16.30 -8.57 0.52
C GLY A 56 14.80 -8.32 0.77
N GLU A 57 14.43 -7.25 1.48
CA GLU A 57 13.03 -6.82 1.53
C GLU A 57 12.72 -5.84 0.40
N TYR A 58 11.50 -5.94 -0.13
CA TYR A 58 11.02 -5.02 -1.15
C TYR A 58 10.44 -3.77 -0.51
N SER A 59 10.98 -2.62 -0.92
CA SER A 59 10.51 -1.31 -0.50
C SER A 59 10.49 -0.34 -1.67
N ILE A 60 9.47 0.50 -1.71
CA ILE A 60 9.33 1.57 -2.70
C ILE A 60 9.66 2.88 -1.99
N ASP A 61 10.62 3.63 -2.51
CA ASP A 61 10.91 4.98 -2.02
C ASP A 61 9.77 5.91 -2.38
N ILE A 62 9.18 6.55 -1.36
CA ILE A 62 8.11 7.53 -1.53
C ILE A 62 8.44 8.86 -0.83
N SER A 63 9.70 9.07 -0.44
CA SER A 63 10.19 10.26 0.26
C SER A 63 9.93 11.57 -0.51
N GLY A 64 9.87 11.50 -1.84
CA GLY A 64 9.56 12.64 -2.71
C GLY A 64 8.09 13.10 -2.68
N PHE A 65 7.20 12.41 -1.95
CA PHE A 65 5.78 12.73 -1.90
C PHE A 65 5.38 13.30 -0.53
N ASP A 66 4.70 14.45 -0.54
CA ASP A 66 4.24 15.06 0.70
C ASP A 66 2.91 14.45 1.17
N LEU A 67 3.02 13.42 2.01
CA LEU A 67 1.87 12.74 2.61
C LEU A 67 1.34 13.50 3.85
N PRO A 68 0.02 13.49 4.12
CA PRO A 68 -0.55 14.21 5.25
C PRO A 68 0.02 13.70 6.57
N GLU A 69 0.53 14.59 7.43
CA GLU A 69 1.05 14.22 8.75
C GLU A 69 -0.01 13.50 9.60
N SER A 70 -1.28 13.86 9.43
CA SER A 70 -2.42 13.25 10.11
C SER A 70 -2.61 11.76 9.82
N TRP A 71 -1.95 11.21 8.79
CA TRP A 71 -1.97 9.78 8.52
C TRP A 71 -1.06 8.96 9.43
N PHE A 72 -0.10 9.63 10.08
CA PHE A 72 0.95 9.00 10.84
C PHE A 72 0.76 9.31 12.33
N GLY A 73 1.11 8.36 13.20
CA GLY A 73 1.30 8.70 14.62
C GLY A 73 2.50 9.63 14.80
N LEU A 74 3.58 9.33 14.08
CA LEU A 74 4.78 10.15 13.98
C LEU A 74 5.33 9.97 12.56
N LYS A 75 5.26 11.02 11.72
CA LYS A 75 5.82 11.00 10.37
C LYS A 75 7.34 11.10 10.47
N LYS A 76 8.05 10.20 9.77
CA LYS A 76 9.50 10.23 9.65
C LYS A 76 9.90 10.97 8.37
N THR A 77 11.11 11.54 8.35
CA THR A 77 11.63 12.31 7.21
C THR A 77 11.69 11.46 5.94
N ASP A 78 12.27 10.27 6.05
CA ASP A 78 12.24 9.28 4.98
C ASP A 78 11.03 8.38 5.16
N THR A 79 10.24 8.24 4.09
CA THR A 79 9.11 7.32 4.07
C THR A 79 9.26 6.37 2.91
N TRP A 80 9.21 5.08 3.23
CA TRP A 80 9.23 3.96 2.33
C TRP A 80 7.89 3.23 2.44
N LEU A 81 7.46 2.64 1.34
CA LEU A 81 6.35 1.71 1.33
C LEU A 81 6.91 0.28 1.28
N ARG A 82 6.67 -0.50 2.34
CA ARG A 82 7.04 -1.91 2.40
C ARG A 82 5.83 -2.76 2.02
N CYS A 83 6.04 -3.73 1.14
CA CYS A 83 5.00 -4.60 0.65
C CYS A 83 5.48 -6.05 0.65
N ASN A 84 5.21 -6.79 1.72
CA ASN A 84 5.51 -8.22 1.76
C ASN A 84 4.29 -9.04 1.37
N GLU A 85 4.52 -10.24 0.82
CA GLU A 85 3.42 -11.16 0.48
C GLU A 85 2.60 -11.63 1.69
N ILE A 86 3.22 -11.70 2.87
CA ILE A 86 2.56 -12.20 4.09
C ILE A 86 1.81 -11.11 4.86
N ASP A 87 2.09 -9.84 4.59
CA ASP A 87 1.58 -8.73 5.37
C ASP A 87 0.10 -8.51 5.07
N CYS A 88 -0.70 -8.44 6.13
CA CYS A 88 -2.13 -8.22 6.05
C CYS A 88 -2.70 -7.70 7.38
N VAL A 89 -3.91 -7.16 7.32
CA VAL A 89 -4.65 -6.64 8.48
C VAL A 89 -6.03 -7.25 8.55
N TYR A 90 -6.52 -7.50 9.76
CA TYR A 90 -7.93 -7.86 9.97
C TYR A 90 -8.75 -6.59 10.23
N SER A 91 -9.99 -6.54 9.74
CA SER A 91 -10.85 -5.34 9.90
C SER A 91 -11.20 -5.00 11.37
N LEU A 92 -11.02 -5.97 12.28
CA LEU A 92 -11.13 -5.75 13.72
C LEU A 92 -9.91 -5.06 14.34
N GLU A 93 -8.73 -5.19 13.72
CA GLU A 93 -7.46 -4.62 14.19
C GLU A 93 -7.19 -3.20 13.68
N ILE A 94 -8.18 -2.61 13.00
CA ILE A 94 -8.13 -1.24 12.49
C ILE A 94 -8.59 -0.28 13.58
N GLU A 95 -7.76 0.73 13.87
CA GLU A 95 -8.07 1.78 14.83
C GLU A 95 -9.17 2.71 14.32
N GLU A 96 -10.01 3.22 15.22
CA GLU A 96 -10.94 4.31 14.90
C GLU A 96 -10.15 5.57 14.48
N PRO A 97 -10.57 6.31 13.44
CA PRO A 97 -11.89 6.28 12.77
C PRO A 97 -12.01 5.25 11.62
N GLY A 98 -11.09 4.29 11.54
CA GLY A 98 -11.00 3.32 10.46
C GLY A 98 -10.17 3.85 9.30
N LYS A 99 -10.86 4.44 8.33
CA LYS A 99 -10.26 5.02 7.13
C LYS A 99 -9.84 6.47 7.38
N ILE A 100 -8.57 6.75 7.16
CA ILE A 100 -7.96 8.09 7.29
C ILE A 100 -7.62 8.75 5.94
N GLY A 101 -7.67 7.98 4.85
CA GLY A 101 -7.40 8.49 3.51
C GLY A 101 -7.68 7.46 2.41
N ASN A 102 -7.46 7.84 1.16
CA ASN A 102 -7.38 6.91 0.03
C ASN A 102 -6.31 7.38 -0.96
N ILE A 103 -5.24 6.61 -1.09
CA ILE A 103 -4.05 6.95 -1.87
C ILE A 103 -4.37 7.09 -3.37
N CYS A 104 -5.20 6.20 -3.91
CA CYS A 104 -5.56 6.22 -5.34
C CYS A 104 -6.31 7.51 -5.71
N LYS A 105 -7.12 8.04 -4.79
CA LYS A 105 -7.92 9.25 -5.02
C LYS A 105 -7.16 10.54 -4.70
N GLN A 106 -6.41 10.56 -3.60
CA GLN A 106 -5.77 11.77 -3.10
C GLN A 106 -4.36 11.97 -3.66
N PHE A 107 -3.67 10.88 -4.01
CA PHE A 107 -2.29 10.90 -4.50
C PHE A 107 -2.13 9.99 -5.74
N PRO A 108 -2.85 10.25 -6.84
CA PRO A 108 -2.83 9.39 -8.03
C PRO A 108 -1.42 9.27 -8.66
N LYS A 109 -0.60 10.33 -8.58
CA LYS A 109 0.79 10.29 -9.04
C LYS A 109 1.66 9.33 -8.22
N LEU A 110 1.48 9.33 -6.91
CA LEU A 110 2.16 8.37 -6.02
C LEU A 110 1.67 6.95 -6.28
N TRP A 111 0.37 6.76 -6.48
CA TRP A 111 -0.16 5.46 -6.83
C TRP A 111 0.43 4.92 -8.14
N SER A 112 0.52 5.77 -9.18
CA SER A 112 1.20 5.42 -10.44
C SER A 112 2.66 5.04 -10.22
N HIS A 113 3.41 5.82 -9.42
CA HIS A 113 4.79 5.51 -9.05
C HIS A 113 4.94 4.16 -8.34
N ILE A 114 4.03 3.87 -7.41
CA ILE A 114 3.95 2.57 -6.72
C ILE A 114 3.74 1.45 -7.75
N CYS A 115 2.74 1.58 -8.63
CA CYS A 115 2.45 0.57 -9.64
C CYS A 115 3.61 0.37 -10.65
N GLU A 116 4.29 1.44 -11.06
CA GLU A 116 5.49 1.36 -11.90
C GLU A 116 6.62 0.60 -11.23
N ALA A 117 6.87 0.86 -9.93
CA ALA A 117 7.87 0.13 -9.17
C ALA A 117 7.53 -1.37 -9.09
N ILE A 118 6.28 -1.71 -8.78
CA ILE A 118 5.85 -3.12 -8.65
C ILE A 118 5.97 -3.85 -9.99
N HIS A 119 5.50 -3.24 -11.08
CA HIS A 119 5.59 -3.80 -12.44
C HIS A 119 7.05 -4.10 -12.82
N SER A 120 7.99 -3.28 -12.33
CA SER A 120 9.40 -3.39 -12.67
C SER A 120 10.13 -4.47 -11.88
N CYS A 121 9.76 -4.71 -10.62
CA CYS A 121 10.46 -5.67 -9.75
C CYS A 121 9.71 -6.98 -9.46
N ALA A 122 8.50 -7.19 -9.98
CA ALA A 122 7.64 -8.33 -9.58
C ALA A 122 7.60 -8.52 -8.05
N ILE A 123 7.47 -7.39 -7.34
CA ILE A 123 7.64 -7.28 -5.87
C ILE A 123 6.70 -8.23 -5.12
N SER A 124 5.47 -8.35 -5.60
CA SER A 124 4.42 -9.15 -4.97
C SER A 124 3.31 -9.39 -5.97
N LEU A 125 2.92 -10.65 -6.16
CA LEU A 125 1.76 -11.04 -6.97
C LEU A 125 0.46 -10.37 -6.48
N ARG A 126 0.37 -10.05 -5.18
CA ARG A 126 -0.80 -9.36 -4.60
C ARG A 126 -0.93 -7.92 -5.06
N LEU A 127 0.19 -7.30 -5.40
CA LEU A 127 0.21 -5.91 -5.86
C LEU A 127 -0.08 -5.79 -7.36
N GLU A 128 0.18 -6.83 -8.16
CA GLU A 128 -0.24 -6.87 -9.55
C GLU A 128 -1.76 -6.65 -9.65
N GLN A 129 -2.53 -7.39 -8.86
CA GLN A 129 -3.99 -7.24 -8.78
C GLN A 129 -4.44 -5.84 -8.35
N ALA A 130 -3.66 -5.18 -7.49
CA ALA A 130 -3.95 -3.82 -7.07
C ALA A 130 -3.75 -2.80 -8.22
N CYS A 131 -2.79 -3.06 -9.10
CA CYS A 131 -2.32 -2.17 -10.17
C CYS A 131 -2.73 -2.60 -11.59
N ASP A 132 -3.53 -3.65 -11.76
CA ASP A 132 -3.91 -4.24 -13.07
C ASP A 132 -4.33 -3.21 -14.14
N CYS A 133 -5.05 -2.15 -13.75
CA CYS A 133 -5.47 -1.11 -14.69
C CYS A 133 -4.30 -0.22 -15.16
N ASP A 134 -3.35 0.05 -14.28
CA ASP A 134 -2.19 0.89 -14.56
C ASP A 134 -1.13 0.10 -15.33
N TYR A 135 -1.03 -1.21 -15.12
CA TYR A 135 -0.06 -2.06 -15.83
C TYR A 135 -0.26 -2.05 -17.35
N LYS A 136 -1.51 -2.16 -17.82
CA LYS A 136 -1.81 -2.07 -19.25
C LYS A 136 -1.41 -0.73 -19.85
N LEU A 137 -1.52 0.34 -19.06
CA LEU A 137 -1.08 1.67 -19.48
C LEU A 137 0.45 1.73 -19.54
N ILE A 138 1.13 1.25 -18.51
CA ILE A 138 2.60 1.21 -18.40
C ILE A 138 3.21 0.39 -19.54
N GLU A 139 2.69 -0.81 -19.81
CA GLU A 139 3.13 -1.65 -20.95
C GLU A 139 2.94 -0.93 -22.30
N LYS A 140 1.81 -0.24 -22.46
CA LYS A 140 1.54 0.57 -23.65
C LYS A 140 2.54 1.73 -23.79
N GLU A 141 2.85 2.44 -22.71
CA GLU A 141 3.84 3.52 -22.72
C GLU A 141 5.26 3.01 -23.03
N ILE A 142 5.64 1.86 -22.48
CA ILE A 142 6.93 1.21 -22.77
C ILE A 142 7.00 0.76 -24.23
N SER A 143 5.96 0.09 -24.75
CA SER A 143 5.92 -0.36 -26.15
C SER A 143 5.91 0.78 -27.16
N LEU A 144 5.36 1.94 -26.80
CA LEU A 144 5.42 3.17 -27.59
C LEU A 144 6.76 3.92 -27.45
N GLY A 145 7.68 3.44 -26.61
CA GLY A 145 8.97 4.08 -26.35
C GLY A 145 8.87 5.40 -25.56
N LEU A 146 7.72 5.67 -24.94
CA LEU A 146 7.48 6.89 -24.16
C LEU A 146 8.11 6.81 -22.76
N LYS A 147 8.34 5.60 -22.26
CA LYS A 147 9.02 5.32 -20.99
C LYS A 147 10.03 4.18 -21.14
N THR A 148 11.13 4.28 -20.41
CA THR A 148 12.06 3.17 -20.21
C THR A 148 11.58 2.29 -19.05
N LYS A 149 11.89 0.99 -19.08
CA LYS A 149 11.58 0.09 -17.97
C LYS A 149 12.31 0.60 -16.71
N PRO A 150 11.60 0.93 -15.62
CA PRO A 150 12.23 1.42 -14.39
C PRO A 150 13.22 0.38 -13.84
N ASP A 151 14.36 0.85 -13.32
CA ASP A 151 15.25 0.00 -12.53
C ASP A 151 14.56 -0.34 -11.22
N CYS A 152 14.61 -1.61 -10.85
CA CYS A 152 13.86 -2.14 -9.72
C CYS A 152 14.37 -1.64 -8.36
N GLY A 153 15.55 -1.00 -8.31
CA GLY A 153 16.15 -0.42 -7.11
C GLY A 153 16.40 -1.43 -5.98
N CYS A 154 16.12 -2.71 -6.22
CA CYS A 154 16.29 -3.80 -5.27
C CYS A 154 17.79 -3.99 -5.06
N LYS A 155 18.27 -3.73 -3.84
CA LYS A 155 19.62 -4.13 -3.46
C LYS A 155 19.68 -5.66 -3.48
N LYS A 156 20.16 -6.21 -4.61
CA LYS A 156 20.59 -7.60 -4.71
C LYS A 156 21.71 -7.88 -3.70
#